data_AF-A0A7S0FCJ0-F1
#
_entry.id   AF-A0A7S0FCJ0-F1
#
_cell.length_a   1.000
_cell.length_b   1.000
_cell.length_c   1.000
_cell.angle_alpha   90.00
_cell.angle_beta   90.00
_cell.angle_gamma   90.00
#
_symmetry.space_group_name_H-M   'P 1'
#
loop_
_entity.id
_entity.type
_entity.pdbx_description
1 polymer ?
#
loop_
_entity_poly.entity_id
_entity_poly.type
_entity_poly.pdbx_seq_one_letter_code
_entity_poly.pdbx_strand_id
1 'polypeptide(L)'
;KHSKPTDAVECYQDKPGAFKDMVTVAMVRNPLSWIQSMRKAPYPFESCASSNRWNSSDLWATADCKFVVRCLNPQRGYTREVHASNIESVWNEWTSQYNRLHQLGFGAPVVISYEELVLDTAGALSKIAAAMRVPAPTVVKQQYEPAKRHGKPSGHAAAVMKLETKSYLNMYTEETRREVCARLNRTLMRAHGYHDCDGW
;
A
#
# COMPACT_ATOMS: atom_id res chain seq x y z
N LYS A 1 4.97 0.84 -7.88
CA LYS A 1 5.70 -0.38 -7.41
C LYS A 1 5.57 -0.43 -5.88
N HIS A 2 5.36 -1.59 -5.27
CA HIS A 2 5.31 -1.72 -3.80
C HIS A 2 6.73 -1.56 -3.26
N SER A 3 7.01 -0.48 -2.54
CA SER A 3 8.35 -0.20 -1.98
C SER A 3 8.23 0.70 -0.75
N LYS A 4 9.06 0.42 0.26
CA LYS A 4 9.26 1.28 1.42
C LYS A 4 10.10 2.50 1.04
N PRO A 5 9.78 3.72 1.49
CA PRO A 5 10.54 4.92 1.13
C PRO A 5 12.02 4.86 1.47
N THR A 6 12.38 4.35 2.65
CA THR A 6 13.78 4.20 3.07
C THR A 6 14.58 3.25 2.16
N ASP A 7 13.96 2.18 1.64
CA ASP A 7 14.62 1.30 0.68
C ASP A 7 14.92 2.05 -0.65
N ALA A 8 14.03 2.97 -1.05
CA ALA A 8 14.29 3.83 -2.21
C ALA A 8 15.43 4.81 -1.94
N VAL A 9 15.49 5.43 -0.75
CA VAL A 9 16.60 6.33 -0.36
C VAL A 9 17.93 5.60 -0.32
N GLU A 10 18.00 4.45 0.35
CA GLU A 10 19.20 3.61 0.47
C GLU A 10 19.73 3.18 -0.92
N CYS A 11 18.81 2.87 -1.82
CA CYS A 11 19.13 2.47 -3.18
C CYS A 11 19.79 3.60 -4.02
N TYR A 12 19.60 4.87 -3.63
CA TYR A 12 20.18 6.05 -4.26
C TYR A 12 21.14 6.82 -3.33
N GLN A 13 21.74 6.17 -2.34
CA GLN A 13 22.61 6.85 -1.36
C GLN A 13 23.86 7.50 -1.98
N ASP A 14 24.27 7.08 -3.19
CA ASP A 14 25.35 7.68 -3.99
C ASP A 14 24.94 9.00 -4.68
N LYS A 15 23.65 9.35 -4.65
CA LYS A 15 23.10 10.56 -5.24
C LYS A 15 22.31 11.34 -4.18
N PRO A 16 22.98 12.04 -3.25
CA PRO A 16 22.31 12.89 -2.26
C PRO A 16 21.32 13.83 -2.93
N GLY A 17 20.08 13.86 -2.43
CA GLY A 17 19.03 14.70 -3.01
C GLY A 17 18.39 14.17 -4.29
N ALA A 18 18.58 12.89 -4.66
CA ALA A 18 17.97 12.27 -5.84
C ALA A 18 16.44 12.49 -5.96
N PHE A 19 15.75 12.69 -4.84
CA PHE A 19 14.30 12.90 -4.78
C PHE A 19 13.88 14.33 -4.45
N LYS A 20 14.84 15.27 -4.28
CA LYS A 20 14.58 16.63 -3.80
C LYS A 20 13.79 17.47 -4.80
N ASP A 21 13.98 17.24 -6.09
CA ASP A 21 13.30 17.98 -7.16
C ASP A 21 12.18 17.14 -7.82
N MET A 22 11.77 16.04 -7.18
CA MET A 22 10.73 15.15 -7.69
C MET A 22 9.41 15.32 -6.93
N VAL A 23 8.31 15.27 -7.68
CA VAL A 23 6.99 14.98 -7.10
C VAL A 23 6.89 13.49 -6.84
N THR A 24 6.67 13.13 -5.58
CA THR A 24 6.60 11.73 -5.16
C THR A 24 5.18 11.40 -4.73
N VAL A 25 4.52 10.51 -5.45
CA VAL A 25 3.18 10.04 -5.07
C VAL A 25 3.32 8.73 -4.31
N ALA A 26 2.97 8.75 -3.03
CA ALA A 26 2.78 7.55 -2.23
C ALA A 26 1.30 7.24 -2.12
N MET A 27 0.94 5.98 -2.38
CA MET A 27 -0.44 5.52 -2.29
C MET A 27 -0.59 4.59 -1.09
N VAL A 28 -1.42 5.00 -0.14
CA VAL A 28 -1.86 4.18 1.00
C VAL A 28 -3.14 3.45 0.59
N ARG A 29 -3.44 2.33 1.22
CA ARG A 29 -4.73 1.65 1.07
C ARG A 29 -5.21 1.22 2.44
N ASN A 30 -6.52 1.11 2.62
CA ASN A 30 -7.09 0.51 3.82
C ASN A 30 -6.35 -0.80 4.17
N PRO A 31 -5.84 -0.95 5.41
CA PRO A 31 -4.95 -2.07 5.75
C PRO A 31 -5.62 -3.42 5.57
N LEU A 32 -6.88 -3.59 5.98
CA LEU A 32 -7.59 -4.86 5.83
C LEU A 32 -7.82 -5.18 4.34
N SER A 33 -8.22 -4.18 3.54
CA SER A 33 -8.34 -4.39 2.10
C SER A 33 -6.98 -4.67 1.42
N TRP A 34 -5.90 -4.06 1.90
CA TRP A 34 -4.55 -4.25 1.37
C TRP A 34 -4.03 -5.64 1.69
N ILE A 35 -4.18 -6.11 2.93
CA ILE A 35 -3.78 -7.43 3.37
C ILE A 35 -4.51 -8.51 2.55
N GLN A 36 -5.83 -8.42 2.37
CA GLN A 36 -6.56 -9.35 1.49
C GLN A 36 -6.08 -9.30 0.03
N SER A 37 -5.63 -8.13 -0.43
CA SER A 37 -5.02 -8.01 -1.75
C SER A 37 -3.65 -8.69 -1.83
N MET A 38 -2.84 -8.62 -0.77
CA MET A 38 -1.55 -9.34 -0.69
C MET A 38 -1.78 -10.84 -0.59
N ARG A 39 -2.80 -11.30 0.14
CA ARG A 39 -3.23 -12.71 0.15
C ARG A 39 -3.56 -13.22 -1.27
N LYS A 40 -4.29 -12.42 -2.05
CA LYS A 40 -4.68 -12.80 -3.43
C LYS A 40 -3.51 -12.74 -4.42
N ALA A 41 -2.64 -11.74 -4.29
CA ALA A 41 -1.54 -11.47 -5.19
C ALA A 41 -0.36 -10.89 -4.39
N PRO A 42 0.55 -11.75 -3.89
CA PRO A 42 1.47 -11.35 -2.83
C PRO A 42 2.70 -10.56 -3.28
N TYR A 43 3.02 -10.54 -4.58
CA TYR A 43 4.15 -9.79 -5.09
C TYR A 43 5.46 -10.14 -4.35
N PRO A 44 6.28 -9.24 -3.74
CA PRO A 44 7.48 -9.72 -3.06
C PRO A 44 7.15 -10.46 -1.76
N PHE A 45 5.92 -10.39 -1.27
CA PHE A 45 5.46 -10.97 -0.01
C PHE A 45 5.02 -12.43 -0.16
N GLU A 46 5.47 -13.13 -1.21
CA GLU A 46 5.11 -14.54 -1.42
C GLU A 46 5.32 -15.36 -0.16
N SER A 47 6.48 -15.27 0.50
CA SER A 47 6.75 -15.99 1.76
C SER A 47 5.85 -15.58 2.93
N CYS A 48 5.37 -14.34 2.96
CA CYS A 48 4.36 -13.91 3.94
C CYS A 48 2.98 -14.46 3.59
N ALA A 49 2.77 -14.78 2.31
CA ALA A 49 1.51 -15.17 1.71
C ALA A 49 1.41 -16.66 1.32
N SER A 50 2.45 -17.48 1.54
CA SER A 50 2.57 -18.83 0.96
C SER A 50 2.86 -19.95 1.95
N SER A 51 3.02 -19.67 3.25
CA SER A 51 3.19 -20.76 4.21
C SER A 51 1.99 -21.71 4.12
N ASN A 52 2.20 -23.01 3.94
CA ASN A 52 1.18 -24.06 3.73
C ASN A 52 0.04 -24.13 4.79
N ARG A 53 0.03 -23.18 5.73
CA ARG A 53 -0.97 -22.86 6.73
C ARG A 53 -2.21 -22.13 6.17
N TRP A 54 -2.29 -21.80 4.88
CA TRP A 54 -3.49 -21.13 4.30
C TRP A 54 -4.77 -21.96 4.33
N ASN A 55 -4.64 -23.28 4.45
CA ASN A 55 -5.76 -24.21 4.55
C ASN A 55 -6.28 -24.38 5.98
N SER A 56 -5.59 -23.84 7.00
CA SER A 56 -6.11 -23.68 8.36
C SER A 56 -6.33 -22.18 8.62
N SER A 57 -7.53 -21.83 9.05
CA SER A 57 -8.18 -20.54 8.74
C SER A 57 -7.54 -19.26 9.26
N ASP A 58 -6.55 -19.27 10.17
CA ASP A 58 -6.21 -18.05 10.92
C ASP A 58 -4.69 -17.80 11.09
N LEU A 59 -3.82 -18.76 10.79
CA LEU A 59 -2.37 -18.65 11.09
C LEU A 59 -1.55 -17.79 10.12
N TRP A 60 -2.14 -17.38 9.00
CA TRP A 60 -1.40 -16.62 8.00
C TRP A 60 -1.15 -15.16 8.43
N ALA A 61 -2.05 -14.59 9.24
CA ALA A 61 -1.92 -13.23 9.74
C ALA A 61 -0.86 -13.12 10.87
N THR A 62 -0.46 -14.25 11.46
CA THR A 62 0.54 -14.31 12.54
C THR A 62 1.90 -14.84 12.10
N ALA A 63 2.04 -15.21 10.81
CA ALA A 63 3.27 -15.79 10.30
C ALA A 63 4.37 -14.73 10.14
N ASP A 64 5.60 -15.12 10.47
CA ASP A 64 6.80 -14.36 10.16
C ASP A 64 6.82 -14.00 8.67
N CYS A 65 7.00 -12.72 8.38
CA CYS A 65 6.96 -12.19 7.03
C CYS A 65 8.37 -11.88 6.55
N LYS A 66 8.87 -12.73 5.67
CA LYS A 66 10.15 -12.52 4.96
C LYS A 66 9.85 -12.09 3.53
N PHE A 67 10.60 -11.16 2.98
CA PHE A 67 10.47 -10.79 1.57
C PHE A 67 11.76 -10.17 1.05
N VAL A 68 11.96 -10.21 -0.27
CA VAL A 68 13.14 -9.62 -0.91
C VAL A 68 12.80 -8.25 -1.49
N VAL A 69 13.56 -7.24 -1.08
CA VAL A 69 13.54 -5.92 -1.71
C VAL A 69 14.64 -5.86 -2.75
N ARG A 70 14.30 -5.36 -3.94
CA ARG A 70 15.25 -5.14 -5.03
C ARG A 70 15.48 -3.65 -5.20
N CYS A 71 16.73 -3.22 -5.16
CA CYS A 71 17.10 -1.83 -5.44
C CYS A 71 16.65 -1.44 -6.86
N LEU A 72 15.99 -0.28 -6.97
CA LEU A 72 15.49 0.29 -8.22
C LEU A 72 16.60 0.86 -9.11
N ASN A 73 17.75 1.20 -8.54
CA ASN A 73 18.91 1.72 -9.24
C ASN A 73 19.59 0.55 -9.98
N PRO A 74 19.52 0.51 -11.33
CA PRO A 74 20.06 -0.60 -12.10
C PRO A 74 21.58 -0.72 -11.99
N GLN A 75 22.28 0.36 -11.60
CA GLN A 75 23.73 0.38 -11.45
C GLN A 75 24.20 -0.35 -10.18
N ARG A 76 23.33 -0.50 -9.17
CA ARG A 76 23.68 -1.10 -7.88
C ARG A 76 23.20 -2.53 -7.72
N GLY A 77 22.15 -2.94 -8.44
CA GLY A 77 21.77 -4.34 -8.64
C GLY A 77 21.57 -5.20 -7.39
N TYR A 78 21.49 -4.63 -6.18
CA TYR A 78 21.45 -5.45 -4.97
C TYR A 78 20.02 -5.84 -4.59
N THR A 79 19.93 -7.01 -3.98
CA THR A 79 18.72 -7.54 -3.35
C THR A 79 18.99 -7.73 -1.87
N ARG A 80 18.05 -7.32 -1.03
CA ARG A 80 18.14 -7.48 0.42
C ARG A 80 16.92 -8.23 0.92
N GLU A 81 17.15 -9.22 1.77
CA GLU A 81 16.08 -9.88 2.50
C GLU A 81 15.64 -8.98 3.67
N VAL A 82 14.33 -8.76 3.78
CA VAL A 82 13.70 -8.01 4.84
C VAL A 82 12.87 -8.97 5.67
N HIS A 83 13.02 -8.86 6.99
CA HIS A 83 12.26 -9.62 7.97
C HIS A 83 11.32 -8.67 8.69
N ALA A 84 10.04 -9.02 8.72
CA ALA A 84 9.00 -8.33 9.45
C ALA A 84 8.24 -9.36 10.29
N SER A 85 7.75 -8.95 11.46
CA SER A 85 7.07 -9.88 12.39
C SER A 85 5.78 -10.46 11.79
N ASN A 86 5.13 -9.72 10.89
CA ASN A 86 3.91 -10.11 10.19
C ASN A 86 3.59 -9.09 9.07
N ILE A 87 2.58 -9.37 8.25
CA ILE A 87 2.22 -8.52 7.11
C ILE A 87 1.63 -7.16 7.55
N GLU A 88 0.99 -7.09 8.73
CA GLU A 88 0.47 -5.86 9.33
C GLU A 88 1.60 -4.90 9.70
N SER A 89 2.71 -5.43 10.23
CA SER A 89 3.90 -4.63 10.54
C SER A 89 4.51 -3.99 9.29
N VAL A 90 4.44 -4.66 8.14
CA VAL A 90 4.86 -4.10 6.85
C VAL A 90 3.97 -2.90 6.49
N TRP A 91 2.64 -3.03 6.59
CA TRP A 91 1.73 -1.92 6.33
C TRP A 91 1.96 -0.75 7.29
N ASN A 92 2.10 -1.03 8.59
CA ASN A 92 2.35 -0.03 9.62
C ASN A 92 3.65 0.75 9.34
N GLU A 93 4.75 0.05 9.07
CA GLU A 93 6.05 0.66 8.82
C GLU A 93 6.03 1.51 7.54
N TRP A 94 5.55 0.95 6.43
CA TRP A 94 5.55 1.63 5.14
C TRP A 94 4.67 2.87 5.16
N THR A 95 3.46 2.76 5.70
CA THR A 95 2.52 3.87 5.81
C THR A 95 3.03 4.96 6.75
N SER A 96 3.71 4.60 7.84
CA SER A 96 4.36 5.56 8.74
C SER A 96 5.47 6.35 8.03
N GLN A 97 6.21 5.71 7.12
CA GLN A 97 7.22 6.40 6.32
C GLN A 97 6.61 7.27 5.21
N TYR A 98 5.48 6.86 4.62
CA TYR A 98 4.75 7.71 3.66
C TYR A 98 4.34 9.04 4.30
N ASN A 99 3.92 9.03 5.57
CA ASN A 99 3.59 10.27 6.32
C ASN A 99 4.82 11.16 6.61
N ARG A 100 6.04 10.67 6.39
CA ARG A 100 7.30 11.35 6.70
C ARG A 100 8.22 11.49 5.49
N LEU A 101 7.68 11.36 4.26
CA LEU A 101 8.48 11.44 3.04
C LEU A 101 9.34 12.71 2.97
N HIS A 102 8.81 13.87 3.37
CA HIS A 102 9.61 15.10 3.39
C HIS A 102 10.84 14.99 4.30
N GLN A 103 10.72 14.34 5.46
CA GLN A 103 11.84 14.09 6.39
C GLN A 103 12.86 13.10 5.83
N LEU A 104 12.45 12.26 4.87
CA LEU A 104 13.31 11.30 4.18
C LEU A 104 13.97 11.89 2.92
N GLY A 105 13.83 13.19 2.67
CA GLY A 105 14.49 13.90 1.56
C GLY A 105 13.70 13.94 0.25
N PHE A 106 12.41 13.59 0.27
CA PHE A 106 11.52 13.74 -0.89
C PHE A 106 10.98 15.18 -0.96
N GLY A 107 11.13 15.83 -2.12
CA GLY A 107 10.86 17.27 -2.26
C GLY A 107 9.39 17.67 -2.18
N ALA A 108 8.56 17.06 -3.03
CA ALA A 108 7.13 17.35 -3.12
C ALA A 108 6.31 16.07 -2.95
N PRO A 109 6.26 15.49 -1.74
CA PRO A 109 5.51 14.27 -1.51
C PRO A 109 4.00 14.54 -1.49
N VAL A 110 3.24 13.66 -2.14
CA VAL A 110 1.79 13.60 -2.10
C VAL A 110 1.41 12.22 -1.61
N VAL A 111 0.68 12.16 -0.50
CA VAL A 111 0.08 10.91 -0.01
C VAL A 111 -1.39 10.92 -0.42
N ILE A 112 -1.80 9.90 -1.18
CA ILE A 112 -3.20 9.65 -1.54
C ILE A 112 -3.61 8.26 -1.06
N SER A 113 -4.87 8.06 -0.77
CA SER A 113 -5.42 6.72 -0.60
C SER A 113 -5.82 6.10 -1.94
N TYR A 114 -5.80 4.78 -2.01
CA TYR A 114 -6.39 4.02 -3.11
C TYR A 114 -7.89 4.30 -3.22
N GLU A 115 -8.55 4.46 -2.07
CA GLU A 115 -9.95 4.77 -1.92
C GLU A 115 -10.30 6.12 -2.57
N GLU A 116 -9.54 7.18 -2.26
CA GLU A 116 -9.67 8.47 -2.95
C GLU A 116 -9.43 8.33 -4.44
N LEU A 117 -8.38 7.62 -4.86
CA LEU A 117 -8.08 7.45 -6.28
C LEU A 117 -9.21 6.76 -7.04
N VAL A 118 -9.93 5.82 -6.42
CA VAL A 118 -11.03 5.08 -7.05
C VAL A 118 -12.35 5.84 -6.99
N LEU A 119 -12.67 6.43 -5.85
CA LEU A 119 -13.98 7.06 -5.58
C LEU A 119 -14.02 8.54 -6.00
N ASP A 120 -12.88 9.24 -5.96
CA ASP A 120 -12.72 10.63 -6.38
C ASP A 120 -11.40 10.81 -7.17
N THR A 121 -11.35 10.18 -8.35
CA THR A 121 -10.17 10.25 -9.23
C THR A 121 -9.80 11.69 -9.58
N ALA A 122 -10.79 12.58 -9.75
CA ALA A 122 -10.54 13.99 -10.05
C ALA A 122 -9.86 14.74 -8.91
N GLY A 123 -10.32 14.53 -7.67
CA GLY A 123 -9.68 15.09 -6.47
C GLY A 123 -8.27 14.56 -6.28
N ALA A 124 -8.05 13.25 -6.43
CA ALA A 124 -6.72 12.65 -6.33
C ALA A 124 -5.74 13.24 -7.37
N LEU A 125 -6.16 13.37 -8.64
CA LEU A 125 -5.35 13.98 -9.69
C LEU A 125 -5.10 15.47 -9.45
N SER A 126 -6.07 16.19 -8.89
CA SER A 126 -5.90 17.61 -8.53
C SER A 126 -4.84 17.81 -7.44
N LYS A 127 -4.78 16.94 -6.42
CA LYS A 127 -3.72 16.95 -5.40
C LYS A 127 -2.33 16.75 -6.01
N ILE A 128 -2.21 15.82 -6.95
CA ILE A 128 -0.95 15.55 -7.66
C ILE A 128 -0.55 16.76 -8.53
N ALA A 129 -1.49 17.31 -9.30
CA ALA A 129 -1.25 18.47 -10.15
C ALA A 129 -0.78 19.69 -9.34
N ALA A 130 -1.40 19.93 -8.18
CA ALA A 130 -0.99 20.99 -7.26
C ALA A 130 0.47 20.83 -6.78
N ALA A 131 0.90 19.61 -6.42
CA ALA A 131 2.28 19.34 -6.04
C ALA A 131 3.27 19.50 -7.20
N MET A 132 2.82 19.19 -8.43
CA MET A 132 3.58 19.45 -9.66
C MET A 132 3.59 20.92 -10.09
N ARG A 133 2.79 21.78 -9.44
CA ARG A 133 2.59 23.19 -9.83
C ARG A 133 2.09 23.33 -11.27
N VAL A 134 1.21 22.42 -11.69
CA VAL A 134 0.54 22.46 -13.00
C VAL A 134 -0.98 22.54 -12.80
N PRO A 135 -1.74 23.02 -13.79
CA PRO A 135 -3.20 22.99 -13.71
C PRO A 135 -3.74 21.57 -13.55
N ALA A 136 -4.77 21.42 -12.71
CA ALA A 136 -5.50 20.16 -12.61
C ALA A 136 -6.18 19.81 -13.94
N PRO A 137 -6.33 18.51 -14.28
CA PRO A 137 -7.03 18.12 -15.49
C PRO A 137 -8.50 18.56 -15.42
N THR A 138 -8.97 19.28 -16.44
CA THR A 138 -10.37 19.71 -16.54
C THR A 138 -11.30 18.56 -16.90
N VAL A 139 -10.77 17.52 -17.56
CA VAL A 139 -11.49 16.30 -17.93
C VAL A 139 -10.67 15.10 -17.50
N VAL A 140 -11.27 14.24 -16.67
CA VAL A 140 -10.65 12.98 -16.23
C VAL A 140 -11.10 11.85 -17.14
N LYS A 141 -10.16 11.21 -17.83
CA LYS A 141 -10.43 10.00 -18.61
C LYS A 141 -10.38 8.76 -17.71
N GLN A 142 -11.51 8.41 -17.11
CA GLN A 142 -11.61 7.22 -16.27
C GLN A 142 -11.25 5.94 -17.05
N GLN A 143 -10.39 5.12 -16.46
CA GLN A 143 -10.09 3.79 -16.99
C GLN A 143 -11.02 2.78 -16.32
N TYR A 144 -12.00 2.27 -17.08
CA TYR A 144 -12.98 1.31 -16.57
C TYR A 144 -12.49 -0.14 -16.62
N GLU A 145 -11.64 -0.45 -17.60
CA GLU A 145 -11.10 -1.79 -17.80
C GLU A 145 -10.11 -2.20 -16.70
N PRO A 146 -9.98 -3.51 -16.40
CA PRO A 146 -9.03 -3.97 -15.40
C PRO A 146 -7.57 -3.62 -15.78
N ALA A 147 -6.84 -3.05 -14.83
CA ALA A 147 -5.45 -2.64 -15.05
C ALA A 147 -4.44 -3.80 -15.21
N LYS A 148 -4.84 -5.03 -14.89
CA LYS A 148 -3.98 -6.24 -14.96
C LYS A 148 -4.64 -7.27 -15.85
N ARG A 149 -3.84 -8.10 -16.52
CA ARG A 149 -4.33 -9.19 -17.38
C ARG A 149 -4.34 -10.57 -16.71
N HIS A 150 -3.91 -10.66 -15.45
CA HIS A 150 -3.80 -11.92 -14.70
C HIS A 150 -4.50 -11.84 -13.33
N GLY A 151 -4.73 -12.99 -12.70
CA GLY A 151 -5.19 -13.07 -11.29
C GLY A 151 -6.65 -12.66 -11.05
N LYS A 152 -7.56 -12.92 -12.00
CA LYS A 152 -8.97 -12.49 -11.96
C LYS A 152 -9.07 -10.97 -11.68
N PRO A 153 -8.62 -10.14 -12.63
CA PRO A 153 -8.53 -8.71 -12.42
C PRO A 153 -9.93 -8.08 -12.37
N SER A 154 -10.09 -7.03 -11.57
CA SER A 154 -11.37 -6.32 -11.40
C SER A 154 -11.30 -4.99 -12.14
N GLY A 155 -12.37 -4.66 -12.87
CA GLY A 155 -12.55 -3.32 -13.46
C GLY A 155 -12.92 -2.28 -12.40
N HIS A 156 -13.03 -1.02 -12.83
CA HIS A 156 -13.28 0.11 -11.93
C HIS A 156 -14.61 -0.01 -11.16
N ALA A 157 -15.71 -0.38 -11.83
CA ALA A 157 -17.01 -0.55 -11.18
C ALA A 157 -16.99 -1.60 -10.06
N ALA A 158 -16.28 -2.72 -10.26
CA ALA A 158 -16.10 -3.73 -9.23
C ALA A 158 -15.21 -3.25 -8.08
N ALA A 159 -14.23 -2.37 -8.35
CA ALA A 159 -13.43 -1.74 -7.32
C ALA A 159 -14.27 -0.77 -6.48
N VAL A 160 -15.08 0.09 -7.11
CA VAL A 160 -16.03 1.00 -6.44
C VAL A 160 -16.96 0.21 -5.53
N MET A 161 -17.66 -0.79 -6.09
CA MET A 161 -18.58 -1.62 -5.32
C MET A 161 -17.89 -2.31 -4.13
N LYS A 162 -16.67 -2.83 -4.32
CA LYS A 162 -15.90 -3.45 -3.23
C LYS A 162 -15.57 -2.46 -2.10
N LEU A 163 -15.28 -1.20 -2.43
CA LEU A 163 -14.96 -0.18 -1.45
C LEU A 163 -16.22 0.30 -0.71
N GLU A 164 -17.31 0.54 -1.41
CA GLU A 164 -18.58 0.97 -0.82
C GLU A 164 -19.17 -0.10 0.11
N THR A 165 -19.19 -1.36 -0.34
CA THR A 165 -19.72 -2.47 0.46
C THR A 165 -18.72 -3.03 1.48
N LYS A 166 -17.46 -2.59 1.42
CA LYS A 166 -16.34 -3.13 2.21
C LYS A 166 -16.28 -4.66 2.21
N SER A 167 -16.60 -5.31 1.10
CA SER A 167 -16.73 -6.78 1.02
C SER A 167 -15.45 -7.56 1.37
N TYR A 168 -14.29 -6.89 1.43
CA TYR A 168 -13.05 -7.46 1.96
C TYR A 168 -13.13 -7.83 3.44
N LEU A 169 -14.01 -7.20 4.23
CA LEU A 169 -14.20 -7.52 5.64
C LEU A 169 -14.82 -8.90 5.84
N ASN A 170 -15.69 -9.32 4.92
CA ASN A 170 -16.33 -10.64 4.94
C ASN A 170 -15.35 -11.79 4.62
N MET A 171 -14.11 -11.46 4.24
CA MET A 171 -13.04 -12.44 3.97
C MET A 171 -12.23 -12.80 5.23
N TYR A 172 -12.60 -12.23 6.37
CA TYR A 172 -12.01 -12.51 7.68
C TYR A 172 -13.02 -13.26 8.55
N THR A 173 -12.54 -14.27 9.28
CA THR A 173 -13.24 -14.75 10.48
C THR A 173 -13.23 -13.65 11.54
N GLU A 174 -14.13 -13.73 12.52
CA GLU A 174 -14.15 -12.78 13.64
C GLU A 174 -12.79 -12.79 14.39
N GLU A 175 -12.28 -13.99 14.68
CA GLU A 175 -11.01 -14.19 15.38
C GLU A 175 -9.83 -13.59 14.59
N THR A 176 -9.67 -13.95 13.30
CA THR A 176 -8.59 -13.36 12.48
C THR A 176 -8.71 -11.84 12.42
N ARG A 177 -9.92 -11.29 12.25
CA ARG A 177 -10.10 -9.83 12.17
C ARG A 177 -9.68 -9.15 13.47
N ARG A 178 -10.07 -9.72 14.61
CA ARG A 178 -9.67 -9.23 15.95
C ARG A 178 -8.16 -9.21 16.08
N GLU A 179 -7.49 -10.30 15.73
CA GLU A 179 -6.03 -10.40 15.79
C GLU A 179 -5.31 -9.41 14.88
N VAL A 180 -5.74 -9.30 13.62
CA VAL A 180 -5.17 -8.34 12.66
C VAL A 180 -5.35 -6.91 13.17
N CYS A 181 -6.56 -6.58 13.65
CA CYS A 181 -6.87 -5.27 14.21
C CYS A 181 -6.12 -4.96 15.52
N ALA A 182 -5.73 -5.97 16.29
CA ALA A 182 -4.89 -5.79 17.48
C ALA A 182 -3.44 -5.40 17.12
N ARG A 183 -2.95 -5.80 15.94
CA ARG A 183 -1.57 -5.51 15.47
C ARG A 183 -1.45 -4.27 14.58
N LEU A 184 -2.55 -3.85 13.96
CA LEU A 184 -2.57 -2.62 13.15
C LEU A 184 -2.46 -1.37 14.02
N ASN A 185 -1.68 -0.39 13.57
CA ASN A 185 -1.53 0.88 14.26
C ASN A 185 -2.79 1.73 14.07
N ARG A 186 -3.67 1.73 15.09
CA ARG A 186 -4.96 2.43 15.05
C ARG A 186 -4.83 3.95 14.85
N THR A 187 -3.82 4.57 15.44
CA THR A 187 -3.56 6.00 15.25
C THR A 187 -3.26 6.30 13.78
N LEU A 188 -2.42 5.47 13.15
CA LEU A 188 -2.08 5.60 11.74
C LEU A 188 -3.30 5.31 10.83
N MET A 189 -4.10 4.31 11.16
CA MET A 189 -5.36 4.03 10.45
C MET A 189 -6.30 5.23 10.47
N ARG A 190 -6.56 5.80 11.65
CA ARG A 190 -7.43 6.98 11.81
C ARG A 190 -6.87 8.22 11.11
N ALA A 191 -5.55 8.40 11.11
CA ALA A 191 -4.90 9.48 10.36
C ALA A 191 -5.16 9.41 8.84
N HIS A 192 -5.50 8.22 8.32
CA HIS A 192 -5.90 7.98 6.93
C HIS A 192 -7.42 7.73 6.77
N GLY A 193 -8.23 8.03 7.79
CA GLY A 193 -9.69 7.87 7.76
C GLY A 193 -10.19 6.43 7.81
N TYR A 194 -9.35 5.47 8.21
CA TYR A 194 -9.74 4.07 8.32
C TYR A 194 -10.20 3.74 9.75
N HIS A 195 -11.46 3.33 9.87
CA HIS A 195 -12.14 3.03 11.14
C HIS A 195 -12.52 1.56 11.30
N ASP A 196 -12.12 0.69 10.36
CA ASP A 196 -12.59 -0.71 10.32
C ASP A 196 -12.14 -1.58 11.51
N CYS A 197 -11.20 -1.09 12.32
CA CYS A 197 -10.73 -1.73 13.54
C CYS A 197 -11.20 -1.03 14.82
N ASP A 198 -12.05 0.01 14.71
CA ASP A 198 -12.69 0.59 15.88
C ASP A 198 -13.72 -0.42 16.42
N GLY A 199 -13.54 -0.84 17.68
CA GLY A 199 -14.40 -1.86 18.33
C GLY A 199 -13.95 -3.32 18.18
N TRP A 200 -12.78 -3.55 17.59
CA TRP A 200 -12.11 -4.86 17.55
C TRP A 200 -10.96 -4.93 18.55
#